data_AF-A0A1Z9BYL2-F1
#
_entry.id   AF-A0A1Z9BYL2-F1
#
_cell.length_a   1.000
_cell.length_b   1.000
_cell.length_c   1.000
_cell.angle_alpha   90.00
_cell.angle_beta   90.00
_cell.angle_gamma   90.00
#
_symmetry.space_group_name_H-M   'P 1'
#
loop_
_entity.id
_entity.type
_entity.pdbx_description
1 polymer ?
#
loop_
_entity_poly.entity_id
_entity_poly.type
_entity_poly.pdbx_seq_one_letter_code
_entity_poly.pdbx_strand_id
1 'polypeptide(L)' 'MPGSPYLDEPPKGLLTWPALLRLSVPTFAALALASWWMGYLLEFFILLTITGLVVLVVRQ' A
#
# COMPACT_ATOMS: atom_id res chain seq x y z
N MET A 1 -15.10 -5.15 -26.52
CA MET A 1 -16.28 -5.86 -27.07
C MET A 1 -17.49 -4.94 -27.00
N PRO A 2 -18.36 -4.87 -28.03
CA PRO A 2 -19.67 -4.24 -27.87
C PRO A 2 -20.42 -5.02 -26.79
N GLY A 3 -20.80 -4.35 -25.69
CA GLY A 3 -21.62 -4.95 -24.64
C GLY A 3 -20.92 -5.88 -23.64
N SER A 4 -19.63 -5.70 -23.35
CA SER A 4 -19.08 -6.37 -22.15
C SER A 4 -19.86 -5.85 -20.92
N PRO A 5 -20.57 -6.71 -20.15
CA PRO A 5 -21.36 -6.25 -19.02
C PRO A 5 -20.42 -5.60 -18.02
N TYR A 6 -20.66 -4.33 -17.71
CA TYR A 6 -20.07 -3.76 -16.50
C TYR A 6 -20.58 -4.60 -15.35
N LEU A 7 -19.67 -5.16 -14.55
CA LEU A 7 -20.06 -5.95 -13.40
C LEU A 7 -20.69 -5.01 -12.38
N ASP A 8 -21.97 -5.24 -12.05
CA ASP A 8 -22.70 -4.45 -11.05
C ASP A 8 -22.01 -4.50 -9.68
N GLU A 9 -21.33 -5.61 -9.38
CA GLU A 9 -20.50 -5.79 -8.20
C GLU A 9 -19.07 -6.21 -8.58
N PRO A 10 -18.04 -5.68 -7.90
CA PRO A 10 -16.67 -6.10 -8.13
C PRO A 10 -16.48 -7.58 -7.78
N PRO A 11 -15.77 -8.37 -8.63
CA PRO A 11 -15.49 -9.77 -8.36
C PRO A 11 -14.93 -10.02 -6.96
N LYS A 12 -15.47 -11.05 -6.29
CA LYS A 12 -15.01 -11.46 -4.96
C LYS A 12 -13.53 -11.83 -5.02
N GLY A 13 -12.74 -11.33 -4.07
CA GLY A 13 -11.30 -11.60 -3.98
C GLY A 13 -10.40 -10.63 -4.74
N LEU A 14 -10.95 -9.63 -5.44
CA LEU A 14 -10.13 -8.56 -6.01
C LEU A 14 -9.60 -7.64 -4.93
N LEU A 15 -8.27 -7.46 -4.94
CA LEU A 15 -7.59 -6.50 -4.09
C LEU A 15 -7.82 -5.08 -4.64
N THR A 16 -8.95 -4.48 -4.28
CA THR A 16 -9.32 -3.13 -4.71
C THR A 16 -8.55 -2.06 -3.93
N TRP A 17 -8.48 -0.83 -4.47
CA TRP A 17 -7.85 0.29 -3.77
C TRP A 17 -8.40 0.53 -2.35
N PRO A 18 -9.72 0.52 -2.11
CA PRO A 18 -10.25 0.63 -0.75
C PRO A 18 -9.79 -0.52 0.17
N ALA A 19 -9.71 -1.75 -0.34
CA ALA A 19 -9.24 -2.90 0.43
C ALA A 19 -7.75 -2.77 0.77
N LEU A 20 -6.94 -2.35 -0.20
CA LEU A 20 -5.52 -2.04 -0.01
C LEU A 20 -5.31 -0.98 1.06
N LEU A 21 -6.03 0.16 0.96
CA LEU A 21 -5.91 1.27 1.92
C LEU A 21 -6.33 0.85 3.32
N ARG A 22 -7.41 0.07 3.46
CA ARG A 22 -7.85 -0.46 4.76
C ARG A 22 -6.81 -1.35 5.43
N LEU A 23 -5.96 -2.02 4.66
CA LEU A 23 -4.89 -2.85 5.19
C LEU A 23 -3.61 -2.03 5.42
N SER A 24 -3.17 -1.25 4.43
CA SER A 24 -1.89 -0.56 4.47
C SER A 24 -1.88 0.61 5.44
N VAL A 25 -2.95 1.42 5.49
CA VAL A 25 -3.01 2.61 6.35
C VAL A 25 -2.80 2.27 7.82
N PRO A 26 -3.56 1.35 8.46
CA PRO A 26 -3.35 1.05 9.87
C PRO A 26 -1.97 0.41 10.13
N THR A 27 -1.47 -0.43 9.21
CA THR A 27 -0.14 -1.04 9.35
C THR A 27 0.97 0.01 9.33
N PHE A 28 0.99 0.88 8.33
CA PHE A 28 2.02 1.92 8.23
C PHE A 28 1.88 2.96 9.34
N ALA A 29 0.66 3.29 9.79
CA ALA A 29 0.44 4.18 10.92
C ALA A 29 1.01 3.60 12.22
N ALA A 30 0.77 2.32 12.51
CA ALA A 30 1.31 1.65 13.70
C ALA A 30 2.84 1.61 13.67
N LEU A 31 3.44 1.28 12.52
CA LEU A 31 4.90 1.27 12.35
C LEU A 31 5.52 2.66 12.49
N ALA A 32 4.86 3.70 11.94
CA ALA A 32 5.32 5.08 12.07
C ALA A 32 5.28 5.54 13.54
N LEU A 33 4.19 5.25 14.27
CA LEU A 33 4.07 5.56 15.70
C LEU A 33 5.13 4.83 16.54
N ALA A 34 5.36 3.53 16.27
CA ALA A 34 6.40 2.76 16.95
C ALA A 34 7.80 3.34 16.68
N SER A 35 8.08 3.69 15.43
CA SER A 35 9.36 4.28 15.03
C SER A 35 9.57 5.66 15.67
N TRP A 36 8.52 6.47 15.73
CA TRP A 36 8.55 7.75 16.45
C TRP A 36 8.90 7.54 17.93
N TRP A 37 8.22 6.61 18.61
CA TRP A 37 8.43 6.35 20.04
C TRP A 37 9.86 5.91 20.33
N MET A 38 10.44 5.10 19.46
CA MET A 38 11.79 4.56 19.61
C MET A 38 12.90 5.50 19.09
N GLY A 39 12.54 6.64 18.48
CA GLY A 39 13.49 7.59 17.92
C GLY A 39 14.05 7.22 16.53
N TYR A 40 13.48 6.23 15.84
CA TYR A 40 13.93 5.73 14.53
C TYR A 40 13.09 6.24 13.35
N LEU A 41 12.50 7.43 13.48
CA LEU A 41 11.58 7.95 12.48
C LEU A 41 12.27 8.21 11.12
N LEU A 42 13.52 8.66 11.15
CA LEU A 42 14.29 8.93 9.94
C LEU A 42 14.59 7.63 9.18
N GLU A 43 15.06 6.61 9.89
CA GLU A 43 15.37 5.28 9.35
C GLU A 43 14.12 4.64 8.73
N PHE A 44 12.97 4.80 9.38
CA PHE A 44 11.69 4.35 8.85
C PHE A 44 11.38 5.01 7.49
N PHE A 45 11.55 6.33 7.35
CA PHE A 45 11.34 7.02 6.07
C PHE A 45 12.38 6.67 5.01
N ILE A 46 13.63 6.44 5.41
CA ILE A 46 14.68 5.94 4.50
C ILE A 46 14.28 4.56 3.97
N LEU A 47 13.85 3.65 4.84
CA LEU A 47 13.40 2.31 4.44
C LEU A 47 12.20 2.37 3.48
N LEU A 48 11.20 3.22 3.75
CA LEU A 48 10.07 3.42 2.84
C LEU A 48 10.52 3.93 1.47
N THR A 49 11.45 4.87 1.44
CA THR A 49 11.99 5.44 0.20
C THR A 49 12.74 4.41 -0.62
N ILE A 50 13.67 3.67 0.00
CA ILE A 50 14.43 2.60 -0.67
C ILE A 50 13.48 1.53 -1.21
N THR A 51 12.52 1.09 -0.40
CA THR A 51 11.53 0.10 -0.81
C THR A 51 10.71 0.60 -2.01
N GLY A 52 10.27 1.86 -1.97
CA GLY A 52 9.57 2.48 -3.09
C GLY A 52 10.40 2.54 -4.37
N LEU A 53 11.69 2.90 -4.27
CA LEU A 53 12.61 2.90 -5.41
C LEU A 53 12.82 1.50 -5.99
N VAL A 54 13.01 0.49 -5.14
CA VAL A 54 13.12 -0.92 -5.60
C VAL A 54 11.86 -1.35 -6.33
N VAL A 55 10.67 -1.03 -5.79
CA VAL A 55 9.40 -1.36 -6.46
C VAL A 55 9.28 -0.65 -7.81
N LEU A 56 9.69 0.61 -7.91
CA LEU A 56 9.69 1.35 -9.17
C LEU A 56 10.64 0.70 -10.19
N VAL A 57 11.86 0.35 -9.79
CA VAL A 57 12.84 -0.29 -10.68
C VAL A 57 12.37 -1.68 -11.13
N VAL A 58 11.77 -2.48 -10.24
CA VAL A 58 11.29 -3.83 -10.57
C VAL A 58 10.03 -3.82 -11.46
N ARG A 59 9.23 -2.76 -11.39
CA ARG A 59 8.01 -2.60 -12.21
C ARG A 59 8.24 -1.94 -13.58
N GLN A 60 9.45 -1.44 -13.86
CA GLN A 60 9.85 -0.98 -15.19
C GLN A 60 10.05 -2.17 -16.12
#